data_AF-A0A379AHC9-F1
#
_entry.id   AF-A0A379AHC9-F1
#
_cell.length_a   1.000
_cell.length_b   1.000
_cell.length_c   1.000
_cell.angle_alpha   90.00
_cell.angle_beta   90.00
_cell.angle_gamma   90.00
#
_symmetry.space_group_name_H-M   'P 1'
#
loop_
_entity.id
_entity.type
_entity.pdbx_description
1 polymer ?
#
loop_
_entity_poly.entity_id
_entity_poly.type
_entity_poly.pdbx_seq_one_letter_code
_entity_poly.pdbx_strand_id
1 'polypeptide(L)' 'MRCVSDLGSLSLHNVLSIEIKGRLWCVPYPLAFLFRTQVDLESGHFELQDAG' A
#
# COMPACT_ATOMS: atom_id res chain seq x y z
N MET A 1 -5.36 -1.47 24.58
CA MET A 1 -6.07 -1.81 23.32
C MET A 1 -6.53 -3.24 23.43
N ARG A 2 -7.82 -3.51 23.16
CA ARG A 2 -8.40 -4.86 23.24
C ARG A 2 -8.79 -5.26 21.82
N CYS A 3 -8.05 -6.17 21.21
CA CYS A 3 -8.44 -6.73 19.93
C CYS A 3 -9.58 -7.73 20.18
N VAL A 4 -10.74 -7.43 19.62
CA VAL A 4 -11.86 -8.37 19.51
C VAL A 4 -11.80 -8.92 18.10
N SER A 5 -11.19 -10.09 17.94
CA SER A 5 -11.25 -10.87 16.70
C SER A 5 -12.36 -11.89 16.88
N ASP A 6 -13.44 -11.74 16.12
CA ASP A 6 -14.61 -12.63 16.16
C ASP A 6 -14.25 -14.02 15.61
N LEU A 7 -14.81 -15.07 16.22
CA LEU A 7 -14.54 -16.49 15.89
C LEU A 7 -15.01 -16.88 14.48
N GLY A 8 -15.69 -15.99 13.77
CA GLY A 8 -16.06 -16.09 12.35
C GLY A 8 -15.01 -15.56 11.36
N SER A 9 -13.76 -15.29 11.80
CA SER A 9 -12.65 -14.76 10.98
C SER A 9 -12.11 -15.71 9.89
N LEU A 10 -12.99 -16.52 9.28
CA LEU A 10 -12.65 -17.33 8.12
C LEU A 10 -12.46 -16.39 6.92
N SER A 11 -11.24 -16.39 6.36
CA SER A 11 -10.87 -15.85 5.04
C SER A 11 -10.97 -14.33 4.80
N LEU A 12 -10.57 -13.48 5.75
CA LEU A 12 -10.33 -12.07 5.43
C LEU A 12 -8.85 -11.90 5.05
N HIS A 13 -8.60 -11.65 3.76
CA HIS A 13 -7.34 -11.11 3.24
C HIS A 13 -7.50 -9.59 3.17
N ASN A 14 -7.33 -8.89 4.28
CA ASN A 14 -7.45 -7.44 4.25
C ASN A 14 -6.16 -6.86 3.68
N VAL A 15 -6.26 -6.29 2.48
CA VAL A 15 -5.13 -5.62 1.84
C VAL A 15 -5.34 -4.11 1.87
N LEU A 16 -4.40 -3.38 2.46
CA LEU A 16 -4.35 -1.93 2.39
C LEU A 16 -3.56 -1.51 1.15
N SER A 17 -4.20 -0.73 0.27
CA SER A 17 -3.54 -0.14 -0.90
C SER A 17 -3.21 1.33 -0.65
N ILE A 18 -1.98 1.73 -0.91
CA ILE A 18 -1.51 3.11 -0.76
C ILE A 18 -1.02 3.61 -2.11
N GLU A 19 -1.45 4.82 -2.47
CA GLU A 19 -1.04 5.49 -3.71
C GLU A 19 -0.36 6.82 -3.37
N ILE A 20 0.88 6.99 -3.83
CA ILE A 20 1.64 8.24 -3.68
C ILE A 20 1.92 8.79 -5.07
N LYS A 21 1.34 9.96 -5.35
CA LYS A 21 1.51 10.69 -6.61
C LYS A 21 2.19 12.02 -6.34
N GLY A 22 3.04 12.45 -7.27
CA GLY A 22 3.64 13.76 -7.15
C GLY A 22 4.54 14.12 -8.32
N ARG A 23 5.26 15.23 -8.12
CA ARG A 23 6.31 15.68 -9.02
C ARG A 23 7.60 15.79 -8.21
N LEU A 24 8.63 15.08 -8.63
CA LEU A 24 9.97 15.27 -8.12
C LEU A 24 10.52 16.58 -8.66
N TRP A 25 11.10 17.39 -7.77
CA TRP A 25 11.83 18.57 -8.17
C TRP A 25 13.14 18.15 -8.84
N CYS A 26 13.30 18.46 -10.13
CA CYS A 26 14.51 18.19 -10.88
C CYS A 26 14.68 19.16 -12.06
N VAL A 27 15.88 19.19 -12.61
CA VAL A 27 16.26 20.05 -13.75
C VAL A 27 16.30 19.19 -15.02
N PRO A 28 15.79 19.66 -16.17
CA PRO A 28 15.26 21.00 -16.43
C PRO A 28 13.76 21.16 -16.16
N TYR A 29 13.04 20.08 -15.87
CA TYR A 29 11.61 20.11 -15.56
C TYR A 29 11.26 19.08 -14.49
N PRO A 30 10.21 19.30 -13.67
CA PRO A 30 9.77 18.34 -12.66
C PRO A 30 9.31 17.01 -13.27
N LEU A 31 9.75 15.90 -12.68
CA LEU A 31 9.42 14.55 -13.12
C LEU A 31 8.18 14.03 -12.39
N ALA A 32 7.16 13.60 -13.11
CA ALA A 32 5.98 12.98 -12.50
C ALA A 32 6.32 11.57 -12.02
N PHE A 33 5.80 11.19 -10.84
CA PHE A 33 5.93 9.84 -10.32
C PHE A 33 4.61 9.35 -9.71
N LEU A 34 4.51 8.03 -9.64
CA LEU A 34 3.39 7.31 -9.06
C LEU A 34 3.94 6.03 -8.44
N PHE A 35 3.80 5.91 -7.12
CA PHE A 35 4.06 4.66 -6.40
C PHE A 35 2.76 4.07 -5.90
N ARG A 36 2.62 2.76 -6.07
CA ARG A 36 1.50 1.97 -5.55
C ARG A 36 2.06 0.86 -4.69
N THR A 37 1.57 0.74 -3.47
CA THR A 37 1.95 -0.37 -2.60
C THR A 37 0.72 -1.11 -2.10
N GLN A 38 0.91 -2.39 -1.81
CA GLN A 38 -0.07 -3.21 -1.11
C GLN A 38 0.55 -3.72 0.19
N VAL A 39 -0.25 -3.69 1.25
CA VAL A 39 0.12 -4.24 2.56
C VAL A 39 -0.95 -5.25 2.97
N ASP A 40 -0.55 -6.51 3.11
CA ASP A 40 -1.37 -7.54 3.72
C ASP A 40 -1.42 -7.28 5.23
N LEU A 41 -2.63 -7.06 5.78
CA LEU A 41 -2.81 -6.65 7.17
C LEU A 41 -2.74 -7.82 8.15
N GLU A 42 -2.78 -9.06 7.65
CA GLU A 42 -2.65 -10.27 8.45
C GLU A 42 -1.18 -10.61 8.73
N SER A 43 -0.32 -10.44 7.73
CA SER A 43 1.11 -10.76 7.79
C SER A 43 2.00 -9.52 7.93
N GLY A 44 1.50 -8.34 7.59
CA GLY A 44 2.30 -7.12 7.43
C GLY A 44 3.20 -7.15 6.19
N HIS A 45 3.03 -8.13 5.30
CA HIS A 45 3.80 -8.22 4.06
C HIS A 45 3.50 -7.02 3.17
N PHE A 46 4.55 -6.38 2.64
CA PHE A 46 4.40 -5.21 1.78
C PHE A 46 5.01 -5.49 0.41
N GLU A 47 4.30 -5.06 -0.64
CA GLU A 47 4.77 -5.17 -2.02
C GLU A 47 4.65 -3.81 -2.71
N LEU A 48 5.71 -3.41 -3.41
CA LEU A 48 5.65 -2.30 -4.36
C LEU A 48 5.11 -2.84 -5.67
N GLN A 49 4.01 -2.26 -6.15
CA GLN A 49 3.46 -2.61 -7.44
C GLN A 49 4.23 -1.91 -8.55
N ASP A 50 4.57 -2.69 -9.58
CA ASP A 50 5.31 -2.21 -10.73
C ASP A 50 4.56 -1.07 -11.44
N ALA A 51 5.33 -0.07 -11.88
CA ALA A 51 4.85 1.02 -12.71
C ALA A 51 5.18 0.65 -14.15
N GLY A 52 4.40 -0.27 -14.72
CA GLY A 52 4.64 -0.85 -16.04
C GLY A 52 4.90 0.16 -17.17
#